data_AF-A0A2V7X0X4-F1
#
_entry.id   AF-A0A2V7X0X4-F1
#
_cell.length_a   1.000
_cell.length_b   1.000
_cell.length_c   1.000
_cell.angle_alpha   90.00
_cell.angle_beta   90.00
_cell.angle_gamma   90.00
#
_symmetry.space_group_name_H-M   'P 1'
#
loop_
_entity.id
_entity.type
_entity.pdbx_description
1 polymer ?
#
loop_
_entity_poly.entity_id
_entity_poly.type
_entity_poly.pdbx_seq_one_letter_code
_entity_poly.pdbx_strand_id
1 'polypeptide(L)'
;MLDLFEGKNVILNTPTGSGKTLVASALHFASLAHGRRSVYTSPIKALVNEKWMALCRELGPENVGLSTGDATVNRDAPVLCCTAEVLANISLRDGDRADVDDVVMDEFHWYA
;
A
#
# COMPACT_ATOMS: atom_id res chain seq x y z
N MET A 1 -15.74 6.92 -0.26
CA MET A 1 -14.79 7.41 0.78
C MET A 1 -15.28 6.99 2.16
N LEU A 2 -16.53 7.28 2.53
CA LEU A 2 -17.13 6.87 3.81
C LEU A 2 -17.06 5.34 4.05
N ASP A 3 -17.34 4.50 3.04
CA ASP A 3 -17.29 3.04 3.20
C ASP A 3 -15.92 2.48 3.62
N LEU A 4 -14.82 3.13 3.22
CA LEU A 4 -13.47 2.68 3.58
C LEU A 4 -13.18 2.90 5.08
N PHE A 5 -13.71 3.98 5.64
CA PHE A 5 -13.59 4.30 7.06
C PHE A 5 -14.55 3.49 7.94
N GLU A 6 -15.50 2.76 7.34
CA GLU A 6 -16.38 1.81 8.02
C GLU A 6 -15.81 0.38 8.05
N GLY A 7 -14.55 0.18 7.62
CA GLY A 7 -13.89 -1.13 7.60
C GLY A 7 -14.37 -2.05 6.46
N LYS A 8 -15.01 -1.51 5.43
CA LYS A 8 -15.43 -2.29 4.26
C LYS A 8 -14.30 -2.35 3.22
N ASN A 9 -14.18 -3.51 2.56
CA ASN A 9 -13.32 -3.66 1.38
C ASN A 9 -13.97 -3.01 0.15
N VAL A 10 -13.21 -2.23 -0.61
CA VAL A 10 -13.73 -1.47 -1.76
C VAL A 10 -12.91 -1.75 -3.01
N ILE A 11 -13.59 -2.06 -4.12
CA ILE A 11 -12.99 -2.13 -5.46
C ILE A 11 -13.35 -0.84 -6.22
N LEU A 12 -12.34 -0.09 -6.68
CA LEU A 12 -12.54 1.21 -7.33
C LEU A 12 -12.31 1.13 -8.85
N ASN A 13 -13.38 1.03 -9.64
CA ASN A 13 -13.31 0.98 -11.11
C ASN A 13 -13.72 2.29 -11.82
N THR A 14 -13.19 3.43 -11.38
CA THR A 14 -13.35 4.76 -12.04
C THR A 14 -12.34 5.01 -13.17
N PRO A 15 -12.65 5.84 -14.19
CA PRO A 15 -11.68 6.26 -15.22
C PRO A 15 -10.45 6.97 -14.63
N THR A 16 -9.29 6.83 -15.27
CA THR A 16 -8.02 7.49 -14.89
C THR A 16 -8.21 9.01 -14.80
N GLY A 17 -7.89 9.58 -13.63
CA GLY A 17 -7.87 11.04 -13.41
C GLY A 17 -8.79 11.64 -12.34
N SER A 18 -9.55 10.88 -11.53
CA SER A 18 -10.64 11.48 -10.71
C SER A 18 -10.78 11.08 -9.22
N GLY A 19 -9.92 10.25 -8.62
CA GLY A 19 -10.02 10.03 -7.16
C GLY A 19 -9.38 8.79 -6.55
N LYS A 20 -8.88 7.83 -7.34
CA LYS A 20 -8.23 6.62 -6.81
C LYS A 20 -7.03 6.93 -5.93
N THR A 21 -6.16 7.82 -6.40
CA THR A 21 -4.96 8.25 -5.68
C THR A 21 -5.32 8.89 -4.34
N LEU A 22 -6.35 9.74 -4.31
CA LEU A 22 -6.81 10.37 -3.07
C LEU A 22 -7.33 9.34 -2.07
N VAL A 23 -8.11 8.34 -2.53
CA VAL A 23 -8.61 7.28 -1.65
C VAL A 23 -7.47 6.41 -1.11
N ALA A 24 -6.49 6.07 -1.95
CA ALA A 24 -5.31 5.32 -1.54
C ALA A 24 -4.48 6.08 -0.48
N SER A 25 -4.13 7.35 -0.74
CA SER A 25 -3.40 8.19 0.23
C SER A 25 -4.20 8.37 1.53
N ALA A 26 -5.53 8.53 1.45
CA ALA A 26 -6.38 8.61 2.62
C ALA A 26 -6.36 7.32 3.46
N LEU A 27 -6.29 6.13 2.84
CA LEU A 27 -6.16 4.87 3.57
C LEU A 27 -4.85 4.81 4.34
N HIS A 28 -3.73 5.12 3.69
CA HIS A 28 -2.40 5.10 4.31
C HIS A 28 -2.33 6.08 5.48
N PHE A 29 -2.84 7.29 5.30
CA PHE A 29 -2.92 8.29 6.35
C PHE A 29 -3.79 7.81 7.53
N ALA A 30 -4.97 7.25 7.25
CA ALA A 30 -5.86 6.74 8.28
C ALA A 30 -5.22 5.60 9.08
N SER A 31 -4.56 4.67 8.39
CA SER A 31 -3.86 3.54 9.02
C SER A 31 -2.77 4.04 9.96
N LEU A 32 -1.92 4.94 9.46
CA LEU A 32 -0.86 5.57 10.24
C LEU A 32 -1.41 6.29 11.49
N ALA A 33 -2.50 7.05 11.34
CA ALA A 33 -3.14 7.76 12.46
C ALA A 33 -3.71 6.82 13.54
N HIS A 34 -4.05 5.59 13.19
CA HIS A 34 -4.53 4.56 14.13
C HIS A 34 -3.41 3.63 14.62
N GLY A 35 -2.14 3.89 14.26
CA GLY A 35 -1.01 3.01 14.60
C GLY A 35 -1.07 1.64 13.92
N ARG A 36 -1.79 1.54 12.79
CA ARG A 36 -1.92 0.34 11.96
C ARG A 36 -0.91 0.35 10.82
N ARG A 37 -0.52 -0.83 10.34
CA ARG A 37 0.45 -0.97 9.25
C ARG A 37 -0.23 -1.13 7.89
N SER A 38 -0.02 -0.17 7.00
CA SER A 38 -0.60 -0.20 5.65
C SER A 38 0.42 -0.58 4.57
N VAL A 39 -0.05 -1.27 3.54
CA VAL A 39 0.76 -1.69 2.41
C VAL A 39 0.19 -1.13 1.11
N TYR A 40 1.05 -0.51 0.31
CA TYR A 40 0.80 -0.28 -1.10
C TYR A 40 1.47 -1.37 -1.91
N THR A 41 0.76 -1.96 -2.87
CA THR A 41 1.31 -2.97 -3.76
C THR A 41 0.92 -2.77 -5.23
N SER A 42 1.86 -3.11 -6.10
CA SER A 42 1.68 -3.11 -7.55
C SER A 42 2.57 -4.20 -8.18
N PRO A 43 2.18 -4.82 -9.32
CA PRO A 43 3.04 -5.75 -10.03
C PRO A 43 4.25 -5.06 -10.68
N ILE A 44 4.18 -3.75 -10.93
CA ILE A 44 5.22 -3.01 -11.66
C ILE A 44 6.11 -2.25 -10.68
N LYS A 45 7.41 -2.61 -10.62
CA LYS A 45 8.40 -1.96 -9.74
C LYS A 45 8.48 -0.45 -9.90
N ALA A 46 8.36 0.05 -11.13
CA ALA A 46 8.40 1.48 -11.40
C ALA A 46 7.25 2.23 -10.70
N LEU A 47 6.04 1.66 -10.68
CA LEU A 47 4.88 2.23 -9.99
C LEU A 47 5.03 2.17 -8.47
N VAL A 48 5.65 1.10 -7.95
CA VAL A 48 6.00 1.00 -6.52
C VAL A 48 6.96 2.12 -6.12
N ASN A 49 8.01 2.36 -6.92
CA ASN A 49 8.98 3.43 -6.66
C ASN A 49 8.35 4.83 -6.76
N GLU A 50 7.51 5.07 -7.76
CA GLU A 50 6.77 6.32 -7.91
C GLU A 50 5.88 6.59 -6.70
N LYS A 51 5.11 5.58 -6.27
CA LYS A 51 4.25 5.70 -5.10
C LYS A 51 5.05 5.89 -3.81
N TRP A 52 6.14 5.17 -3.63
CA TRP A 52 7.04 5.33 -2.49
C TRP A 52 7.53 6.78 -2.38
N MET A 53 8.01 7.36 -3.47
CA MET A 53 8.43 8.76 -3.51
C MET A 53 7.28 9.73 -3.20
N ALA A 54 6.07 9.46 -3.68
CA ALA A 54 4.90 10.28 -3.37
C ALA A 54 4.51 10.20 -1.88
N LEU A 55 4.42 8.99 -1.32
CA LEU A 55 4.06 8.79 0.08
C LEU A 55 5.13 9.32 1.03
N CYS A 56 6.42 9.22 0.69
CA CYS A 56 7.49 9.88 1.47
C CYS A 56 7.30 11.40 1.55
N ARG A 57 6.84 12.04 0.46
CA ARG A 57 6.53 13.48 0.46
C ARG A 57 5.28 13.82 1.28
N GLU A 58 4.30 12.92 1.30
CA GLU A 58 3.00 13.15 1.96
C GLU A 58 3.03 12.82 3.46
N LEU A 59 3.73 11.75 3.85
CA LEU A 59 3.68 11.15 5.20
C LEU A 59 5.01 11.21 5.95
N GLY A 60 6.08 11.68 5.31
CA GLY A 60 7.44 11.70 5.87
C GLY A 60 8.22 10.42 5.55
N PRO A 61 9.50 10.52 5.15
CA PRO A 61 10.32 9.37 4.74
C PRO A 61 10.58 8.35 5.86
N GLU A 62 10.51 8.77 7.13
CA GLU A 62 10.62 7.90 8.31
C GLU A 62 9.43 6.95 8.47
N ASN A 63 8.26 7.32 7.92
CA ASN A 63 7.03 6.55 8.02
C ASN A 63 6.80 5.62 6.82
N VAL A 64 7.65 5.70 5.78
CA VAL A 64 7.41 5.01 4.51
C VAL A 64 8.62 4.16 4.09
N GLY A 65 8.36 2.87 3.95
CA GLY A 65 9.31 1.86 3.50
C GLY A 65 9.13 1.49 2.03
N LEU A 66 10.19 0.91 1.47
CA LEU A 66 10.22 0.29 0.16
C LEU A 66 10.73 -1.14 0.31
N SER A 67 10.06 -2.11 -0.30
CA SER A 67 10.63 -3.44 -0.49
C SER A 67 10.26 -4.00 -1.86
N THR A 68 11.25 -4.02 -2.74
CA THR A 68 11.22 -4.70 -4.02
C THR A 68 12.23 -5.87 -3.96
N GLY A 69 12.12 -6.84 -4.86
CA GLY A 69 13.06 -7.98 -4.88
C GLY A 69 14.54 -7.60 -5.03
N ASP A 70 14.83 -6.36 -5.44
CA ASP A 70 16.15 -5.79 -5.68
C ASP A 70 16.56 -4.66 -4.72
N ALA A 71 15.62 -4.04 -4.00
CA ALA A 71 15.93 -2.94 -3.09
C ALA A 71 15.04 -2.99 -1.85
N THR A 72 15.59 -2.61 -0.69
CA THR A 72 14.81 -2.50 0.54
C THR A 72 15.28 -1.28 1.33
N VAL A 73 14.32 -0.46 1.77
CA VAL A 73 14.53 0.75 2.57
C VAL A 73 13.45 0.77 3.64
N ASN A 74 13.84 0.94 4.91
CA ASN A 74 12.90 1.09 6.03
C ASN A 74 11.74 0.07 6.00
N ARG A 75 12.07 -1.23 5.86
CA ARG A 75 11.08 -2.29 5.58
C ARG A 75 9.95 -2.34 6.59
N ASP A 76 10.27 -2.08 7.85
CA ASP A 76 9.37 -2.18 8.99
C ASP A 76 8.61 -0.87 9.26
N ALA A 77 8.67 0.08 8.32
CA ALA A 77 7.87 1.28 8.36
C ALA A 77 6.36 0.97 8.46
N PRO A 78 5.59 1.87 9.11
CA PRO A 78 4.13 1.74 9.21
C PRO A 78 3.41 1.83 7.86
N VAL A 79 4.05 2.39 6.83
CA VAL A 79 3.56 2.32 5.45
C VAL A 79 4.62 1.63 4.58
N LEU A 80 4.30 0.50 3.97
CA LEU A 80 5.22 -0.24 3.11
C LEU A 80 4.77 -0.19 1.65
N CYS A 81 5.61 0.31 0.76
CA CYS A 81 5.46 0.15 -0.68
C CYS A 81 6.23 -1.09 -1.14
N CYS A 82 5.55 -2.06 -1.74
CA CYS A 82 6.21 -3.29 -2.20
C CYS A 82 5.63 -3.86 -3.48
N THR A 83 6.35 -4.79 -4.11
CA THR A 83 5.78 -5.55 -5.25
C THR A 83 4.75 -6.56 -4.76
N ALA A 84 3.86 -6.99 -5.67
CA ALA A 84 2.89 -8.05 -5.42
C ALA A 84 3.53 -9.32 -4.83
N GLU A 85 4.66 -9.72 -5.40
CA GLU A 85 5.45 -10.87 -4.97
C GLU A 85 5.95 -10.74 -3.53
N VAL A 86 6.40 -9.56 -3.12
CA VAL A 86 6.87 -9.32 -1.74
C VAL A 86 5.72 -9.42 -0.76
N LEU A 87 4.56 -8.85 -1.07
CA LEU A 87 3.36 -8.98 -0.24
C LEU A 87 2.88 -10.43 -0.15
N ALA A 88 2.88 -11.17 -1.27
CA ALA A 88 2.55 -12.58 -1.29
C ALA A 88 3.51 -13.39 -0.40
N ASN A 89 4.81 -13.12 -0.46
CA ASN A 89 5.81 -13.77 0.39
C ASN A 89 5.59 -13.48 1.89
N ILE A 90 5.27 -12.24 2.27
CA ILE A 90 4.92 -11.88 3.65
C ILE A 90 3.69 -12.70 4.10
N SER A 91 2.64 -12.69 3.29
CA SER A 91 1.38 -13.36 3.60
C SER A 91 1.53 -14.88 3.73
N LEU A 92 2.28 -15.51 2.81
CA LEU A 92 2.52 -16.96 2.83
C LEU A 92 3.41 -17.39 4.00
N ARG A 93 4.36 -16.55 4.40
CA ARG A 93 5.28 -16.84 5.49
C ARG A 93 4.63 -16.71 6.85
N ASP A 94 3.93 -15.60 7.07
CA ASP A 94 3.47 -15.20 8.40
C ASP A 94 1.98 -15.48 8.63
N GLY A 95 1.20 -15.73 7.55
CA GLY A 95 -0.21 -16.08 7.62
C GLY A 95 -1.02 -15.05 8.39
N ASP A 96 -1.85 -15.51 9.33
CA ASP A 96 -2.66 -14.66 10.20
C ASP A 96 -1.85 -13.74 11.13
N ARG A 97 -0.52 -13.91 11.19
CA ARG A 97 0.40 -13.07 11.97
C ARG A 97 1.13 -12.04 11.11
N ALA A 98 0.82 -11.96 9.81
CA ALA A 98 1.39 -10.94 8.95
C ALA A 98 1.04 -9.55 9.52
N ASP A 99 2.07 -8.73 9.71
CA ASP A 99 1.94 -7.36 10.21
C ASP A 99 1.47 -6.43 9.08
N VAL A 100 0.23 -6.64 8.64
CA VAL A 100 -0.44 -5.91 7.57
C VAL A 100 -1.91 -5.74 7.93
N ASP A 101 -2.31 -4.50 8.17
CA ASP A 101 -3.67 -4.13 8.56
C ASP A 101 -4.54 -3.73 7.36
N ASP A 102 -3.97 -2.98 6.43
CA ASP A 102 -4.69 -2.36 5.33
C ASP A 102 -3.86 -2.46 4.04
N VAL A 103 -4.49 -2.79 2.91
CA VAL A 103 -3.79 -2.98 1.63
C VAL A 103 -4.45 -2.15 0.53
N VAL A 104 -3.64 -1.36 -0.17
CA VAL A 104 -3.98 -0.77 -1.47
C VAL A 104 -3.31 -1.61 -2.55
N MET A 105 -4.12 -2.29 -3.37
CA MET A 105 -3.66 -2.99 -4.56
C MET A 105 -3.93 -2.14 -5.81
N ASP A 106 -2.87 -1.65 -6.44
CA ASP A 106 -2.98 -0.98 -7.73
C ASP A 106 -2.92 -1.98 -8.89
N GLU A 107 -3.48 -1.58 -10.03
CA GLU A 107 -3.49 -2.39 -11.25
C GLU A 107 -4.14 -3.78 -11.07
N PHE A 108 -5.25 -3.83 -10.31
CA PHE A 108 -5.97 -5.07 -9.98
C PHE A 108 -6.34 -5.93 -11.21
N HIS A 109 -6.48 -5.33 -12.39
CA HIS A 109 -6.80 -6.06 -13.63
C HIS A 109 -5.69 -6.99 -14.13
N TRP A 110 -4.47 -6.92 -13.58
CA TRP A 110 -3.41 -7.90 -13.84
C TRP A 110 -3.53 -9.18 -13.00
N TYR A 111 -4.40 -9.19 -11.99
CA TYR A 111 -4.64 -10.34 -11.11
C TYR A 111 -5.87 -11.16 -11.53
N ALA A 112 -6.56 -10.77 -12.60
CA ALA A 112 -7.76 -11.41 -13.14
C ALA A 112 -7.43 -12.46 -14.22
#